data_AF-A0A925NC76-F1
#
_entry.id   AF-A0A925NC76-F1
#
_cell.length_a   1.000
_cell.length_b   1.000
_cell.length_c   1.000
_cell.angle_alpha   90.00
_cell.angle_beta   90.00
_cell.angle_gamma   90.00
#
_symmetry.space_group_name_H-M   'P 1'
#
loop_
_entity.id
_entity.type
_entity.pdbx_description
1 polymer ?
#
loop_
_entity_poly.entity_id
_entity_poly.type
_entity_poly.pdbx_seq_one_letter_code
_entity_poly.pdbx_strand_id
1 'polypeptide(L)'
;ATTTLTAMMAAGALAAFALAARALGHGASPHKLAAWGVLAGLFAFSCVIFAEPLGSTALFRLGATVIGFGGGLFSVGTLTAAMNLENDGLNGLALGAWGAVQATCAGVSIAAGGAIRDIVSGLATQGALGSALSSPATGYSFVYHLELYLLFATLIAIGPLVRTARQAPRTPPTGKFGLAELPS
;
A
#
# COMPACT_ATOMS: atom_id res chain seq x y z
N ALA A 1 16.89 -18.51 0.75
CA ALA A 1 16.67 -17.20 0.06
C ALA A 1 15.36 -16.53 0.48
N THR A 2 14.27 -17.27 0.71
CA THR A 2 12.96 -16.69 1.07
C THR A 2 12.95 -15.93 2.41
N THR A 3 13.65 -16.44 3.43
CA THR A 3 13.74 -15.78 4.75
C THR A 3 14.33 -14.37 4.69
N THR A 4 15.33 -14.15 3.83
CA THR A 4 15.95 -12.83 3.71
C THR A 4 15.01 -11.85 3.02
N LEU A 5 14.25 -12.29 2.01
CA LEU A 5 13.23 -11.46 1.36
C LEU A 5 12.11 -11.07 2.32
N THR A 6 11.60 -12.01 3.13
CA THR A 6 10.60 -11.71 4.16
C THR A 6 11.15 -10.72 5.19
N ALA A 7 12.39 -10.90 5.64
CA ALA A 7 13.05 -9.98 6.57
C ALA A 7 13.21 -8.56 5.99
N MET A 8 13.61 -8.45 4.72
CA MET A 8 13.74 -7.16 4.03
C MET A 8 12.39 -6.45 3.88
N MET A 9 11.34 -7.18 3.50
CA MET A 9 9.98 -6.63 3.39
C MET A 9 9.48 -6.16 4.76
N ALA A 10 9.68 -6.96 5.81
CA ALA A 10 9.32 -6.60 7.18
C ALA A 10 10.10 -5.38 7.68
N ALA A 11 11.41 -5.29 7.39
CA ALA A 11 12.24 -4.13 7.72
C ALA A 11 11.74 -2.86 7.00
N GLY A 12 11.39 -2.96 5.72
CA GLY A 12 10.77 -1.87 4.97
C GLY A 12 9.46 -1.40 5.61
N ALA A 13 8.57 -2.33 5.97
CA ALA A 13 7.31 -2.01 6.65
C ALA A 13 7.53 -1.35 8.01
N LEU A 14 8.48 -1.84 8.81
CA LEU A 14 8.81 -1.25 10.11
C LEU A 14 9.33 0.20 9.96
N ALA A 15 10.20 0.44 8.99
CA ALA A 15 10.68 1.78 8.68
C ALA A 15 9.54 2.71 8.25
N ALA A 16 8.59 2.20 7.45
CA ALA A 16 7.39 2.94 7.08
C ALA A 16 6.50 3.26 8.28
N PHE A 17 6.29 2.32 9.20
CA PHE A 17 5.52 2.57 10.43
C PHE A 17 6.16 3.66 11.30
N ALA A 18 7.48 3.61 11.48
CA ALA A 18 8.21 4.64 12.23
C ALA A 18 8.09 6.03 11.55
N LEU A 19 8.27 6.09 10.24
CA LEU A 19 8.13 7.33 9.46
C LEU A 19 6.69 7.86 9.49
N ALA A 20 5.70 6.98 9.33
CA ALA A 20 4.28 7.29 9.40
C ALA A 20 3.88 7.86 10.76
N ALA A 21 4.26 7.19 11.85
CA ALA A 21 4.00 7.63 13.21
C ALA A 21 4.59 9.02 13.47
N ARG A 22 5.84 9.25 13.05
CA ARG A 22 6.48 10.56 13.17
C ARG A 22 5.75 11.62 12.33
N ALA A 23 5.45 11.33 11.06
CA ALA A 23 4.81 12.29 10.16
C ALA A 23 3.42 12.70 10.66
N LEU A 24 2.60 11.72 11.07
CA LEU A 24 1.27 11.97 11.62
C LEU A 24 1.34 12.75 12.95
N GLY A 25 2.32 12.44 13.80
CA GLY A 25 2.58 13.22 15.03
C GLY A 25 2.93 14.69 14.79
N HIS A 26 3.45 15.04 13.60
CA HIS A 26 3.69 16.43 13.17
C HIS A 26 2.52 17.03 12.38
N GLY A 27 1.35 16.38 12.35
CA GLY A 27 0.15 16.87 11.67
C GLY A 27 0.15 16.67 10.15
N ALA A 28 0.92 15.71 9.63
CA ALA A 28 0.83 15.32 8.22
C ALA A 28 -0.56 14.76 7.89
N SER A 29 -1.01 14.96 6.64
CA SER A 29 -2.29 14.43 6.17
C SER A 29 -2.22 12.90 5.95
N PRO A 30 -3.14 12.12 6.53
CA PRO A 30 -3.19 10.66 6.34
C PRO A 30 -3.35 10.24 4.88
N HIS A 31 -4.18 10.95 4.10
CA HIS A 31 -4.36 10.67 2.68
C HIS A 31 -3.09 10.88 1.86
N LYS A 32 -2.27 11.90 2.21
CA LYS A 32 -0.97 12.12 1.55
C LYS A 32 0.01 11.00 1.89
N LEU A 33 0.01 10.54 3.12
CA LEU A 33 0.84 9.43 3.55
C LEU A 33 0.49 8.15 2.78
N ALA A 34 -0.82 7.89 2.61
CA ALA A 34 -1.30 6.77 1.80
C ALA A 34 -0.87 6.91 0.33
N ALA A 35 -0.99 8.11 -0.26
CA ALA A 35 -0.54 8.38 -1.62
C ALA A 35 0.96 8.14 -1.80
N TRP A 36 1.80 8.58 -0.84
CA TRP A 36 3.24 8.28 -0.85
C TRP A 36 3.53 6.78 -0.80
N GLY A 37 2.74 6.02 -0.04
CA GLY A 37 2.82 4.56 -0.02
C GLY A 37 2.54 3.94 -1.39
N VAL A 38 1.51 4.41 -2.10
CA VAL A 38 1.19 3.94 -3.46
C VAL A 38 2.28 4.30 -4.46
N LEU A 39 2.83 5.52 -4.40
CA LEU A 39 3.95 5.94 -5.26
C LEU A 39 5.20 5.09 -5.03
N ALA A 40 5.52 4.79 -3.77
CA ALA A 40 6.60 3.86 -3.43
C ALA A 40 6.31 2.46 -3.98
N GLY A 41 5.06 2.00 -3.90
CA GLY A 41 4.61 0.75 -4.51
C GLY A 41 4.82 0.72 -6.02
N LEU A 42 4.43 1.76 -6.75
CA LEU A 42 4.63 1.86 -8.20
C LEU A 42 6.12 1.76 -8.59
N PHE A 43 6.98 2.48 -7.86
CA PHE A 43 8.43 2.36 -8.03
C PHE A 43 8.91 0.93 -7.74
N ALA A 44 8.43 0.32 -6.66
CA ALA A 44 8.85 -1.00 -6.23
C ALA A 44 8.46 -2.10 -7.24
N PHE A 45 7.22 -2.08 -7.73
CA PHE A 45 6.75 -3.00 -8.78
C PHE A 45 7.50 -2.80 -10.10
N SER A 46 7.82 -1.56 -10.45
CA SER A 46 8.68 -1.28 -11.61
C SER A 46 10.07 -1.93 -11.43
N CYS A 47 10.69 -1.80 -10.26
CA CYS A 47 11.96 -2.49 -9.96
C CYS A 47 11.84 -4.02 -10.06
N VAL A 48 10.76 -4.61 -9.56
CA VAL A 48 10.53 -6.06 -9.64
C VAL A 48 10.39 -6.53 -11.09
N ILE A 49 9.62 -5.81 -11.91
CA ILE A 49 9.44 -6.13 -13.34
C ILE A 49 10.76 -6.03 -14.11
N PHE A 50 11.54 -4.96 -13.90
CA PHE A 50 12.82 -4.78 -14.59
C PHE A 50 13.95 -5.68 -14.06
N ALA A 51 13.80 -6.28 -12.87
CA ALA A 51 14.82 -7.17 -12.30
C ALA A 51 15.01 -8.44 -13.13
N GLU A 52 13.95 -8.96 -13.76
CA GLU A 52 14.01 -10.16 -14.60
C GLU A 52 14.81 -9.90 -15.90
N PRO A 53 14.46 -8.92 -16.76
CA PRO A 53 15.23 -8.62 -17.98
C PRO A 53 16.70 -8.24 -17.71
N LEU A 54 16.97 -7.60 -16.56
CA LEU A 54 18.31 -7.19 -16.16
C LEU A 54 19.09 -8.28 -15.40
N GLY A 55 18.47 -9.43 -15.10
CA GLY A 55 19.06 -10.50 -14.30
C GLY A 55 19.51 -10.07 -12.89
N SER A 56 18.94 -8.98 -12.36
CA SER A 56 19.46 -8.30 -11.17
C SER A 56 18.71 -8.70 -9.91
N THR A 57 19.29 -9.64 -9.16
CA THR A 57 18.77 -10.05 -7.85
C THR A 57 18.73 -8.88 -6.86
N ALA A 58 19.70 -7.95 -6.94
CA ALA A 58 19.75 -6.78 -6.07
C ALA A 58 18.56 -5.83 -6.33
N LEU A 59 18.20 -5.62 -7.59
CA LEU A 59 17.04 -4.80 -7.96
C LEU A 59 15.73 -5.41 -7.47
N PHE A 60 15.59 -6.73 -7.57
CA PHE A 60 14.45 -7.46 -7.01
C PHE A 60 14.34 -7.30 -5.48
N ARG A 61 15.46 -7.42 -4.75
CA ARG A 61 15.51 -7.23 -3.29
C ARG A 61 15.18 -5.79 -2.87
N LEU A 62 15.67 -4.81 -3.62
CA LEU A 62 15.31 -3.41 -3.43
C LEU A 62 13.80 -3.23 -3.61
N GLY A 63 13.25 -3.74 -4.71
CA GLY A 63 11.81 -3.74 -4.98
C GLY A 63 11.02 -4.35 -3.81
N ALA A 64 11.36 -5.57 -3.38
CA ALA A 64 10.69 -6.23 -2.24
C ALA A 64 10.74 -5.42 -0.93
N THR A 65 11.87 -4.75 -0.65
CA THR A 65 12.02 -3.86 0.50
C THR A 65 11.09 -2.65 0.39
N VAL A 66 11.04 -2.02 -0.80
CA VAL A 66 10.19 -0.85 -1.05
C VAL A 66 8.71 -1.23 -1.11
N ILE A 67 8.33 -2.44 -1.53
CA ILE A 67 6.95 -2.96 -1.41
C ILE A 67 6.52 -2.95 0.06
N GLY A 68 7.35 -3.51 0.96
CA GLY A 68 7.07 -3.49 2.40
C GLY A 68 6.93 -2.07 2.95
N PHE A 69 7.82 -1.17 2.54
CA PHE A 69 7.76 0.24 2.92
C PHE A 69 6.49 0.95 2.41
N GLY A 70 6.18 0.83 1.11
CA GLY A 70 4.99 1.43 0.50
C GLY A 70 3.69 0.90 1.10
N GLY A 71 3.62 -0.41 1.30
CA GLY A 71 2.50 -1.07 1.98
C GLY A 71 2.31 -0.60 3.43
N GLY A 72 3.41 -0.40 4.16
CA GLY A 72 3.37 0.15 5.52
C GLY A 72 2.82 1.58 5.58
N LEU A 73 3.29 2.47 4.70
CA LEU A 73 2.79 3.85 4.63
C LEU A 73 1.32 3.90 4.22
N PHE A 74 0.93 3.08 3.24
CA PHE A 74 -0.44 2.97 2.77
C PHE A 74 -1.39 2.47 3.86
N SER A 75 -0.98 1.40 4.57
CA SER A 75 -1.75 0.82 5.66
C SER A 75 -1.99 1.84 6.79
N VAL A 76 -0.93 2.49 7.30
CA VAL A 76 -1.08 3.49 8.36
C VAL A 76 -1.88 4.70 7.89
N GLY A 77 -1.60 5.22 6.69
CA GLY A 77 -2.30 6.39 6.15
C GLY A 77 -3.80 6.15 5.94
N THR A 78 -4.19 4.98 5.41
CA THR A 78 -5.61 4.64 5.22
C THR A 78 -6.33 4.34 6.52
N LEU A 79 -5.66 3.66 7.47
CA LEU A 79 -6.22 3.42 8.79
C LEU A 79 -6.48 4.72 9.55
N THR A 80 -5.49 5.62 9.59
CA THR A 80 -5.66 6.93 10.23
C THR A 80 -6.71 7.78 9.51
N ALA A 81 -6.80 7.69 8.18
CA ALA A 81 -7.88 8.34 7.44
C ALA A 81 -9.26 7.80 7.84
N ALA A 82 -9.41 6.47 7.96
CA ALA A 82 -10.66 5.85 8.38
C ALA A 82 -11.08 6.27 9.79
N MET A 83 -10.14 6.30 10.74
CA MET A 83 -10.41 6.77 12.10
C MET A 83 -10.81 8.25 12.15
N ASN A 84 -10.25 9.09 11.27
CA ASN A 84 -10.58 10.51 11.22
C ASN A 84 -11.93 10.83 10.55
N LEU A 85 -12.54 9.87 9.84
CA LEU A 85 -13.88 10.04 9.26
C LEU A 85 -14.99 9.86 10.30
N GLU A 86 -14.69 9.15 11.40
CA GLU A 86 -15.63 8.84 12.47
C GLU A 86 -15.47 9.84 13.62
N ASN A 87 -16.47 10.69 13.85
CA ASN A 87 -16.41 11.73 14.89
C ASN A 87 -17.24 11.39 16.15
N ASP A 88 -18.09 10.35 16.10
CA ASP A 88 -19.07 10.04 17.14
C ASP A 88 -18.56 9.00 18.17
N GLY A 89 -17.23 8.84 18.28
CA GLY A 89 -16.62 7.91 19.24
C GLY A 89 -16.66 6.43 18.83
N LEU A 90 -17.10 6.11 17.62
CA LEU A 90 -17.16 4.74 17.08
C LEU A 90 -15.85 4.32 16.39
N ASN A 91 -14.71 4.83 16.84
CA ASN A 91 -13.38 4.53 16.26
C ASN A 91 -13.09 3.01 16.19
N GLY A 92 -13.62 2.23 17.14
CA GLY A 92 -13.53 0.77 17.12
C GLY A 92 -14.31 0.12 15.96
N LEU A 93 -15.48 0.67 15.59
CA LEU A 93 -16.26 0.22 14.43
C LEU A 93 -15.54 0.56 13.13
N ALA A 94 -14.98 1.77 13.02
CA ALA A 94 -14.19 2.19 11.87
C ALA A 94 -12.94 1.30 11.68
N LEU A 95 -12.22 1.00 12.77
CA LEU A 95 -11.10 0.06 12.77
C LEU A 95 -11.54 -1.36 12.32
N GLY A 96 -12.67 -1.84 12.84
CA GLY A 96 -13.25 -3.13 12.45
C GLY A 96 -13.62 -3.20 10.98
N ALA A 97 -14.28 -2.16 10.45
CA ALA A 97 -14.64 -2.06 9.04
C ALA A 97 -13.41 -2.00 8.12
N TRP A 98 -12.41 -1.18 8.46
CA TRP A 98 -11.15 -1.12 7.73
C TRP A 98 -10.45 -2.49 7.70
N GLY A 99 -10.36 -3.17 8.85
CA GLY A 99 -9.75 -4.49 8.97
C GLY A 99 -10.50 -5.57 8.17
N ALA A 100 -11.83 -5.55 8.19
CA ALA A 100 -12.66 -6.48 7.43
C ALA A 100 -12.42 -6.32 5.91
N VAL A 101 -12.46 -5.08 5.40
CA VAL A 101 -12.18 -4.80 3.98
C VAL A 101 -10.76 -5.23 3.61
N GLN A 102 -9.77 -4.91 4.44
CA GLN A 102 -8.38 -5.29 4.19
C GLN A 102 -8.20 -6.81 4.14
N ALA A 103 -8.79 -7.56 5.07
CA ALA A 103 -8.71 -9.02 5.10
C ALA A 103 -9.39 -9.65 3.87
N THR A 104 -10.58 -9.16 3.49
CA THR A 104 -11.28 -9.63 2.29
C THR A 104 -10.47 -9.33 1.02
N CYS A 105 -9.99 -8.10 0.86
CA CYS A 105 -9.19 -7.72 -0.30
C CYS A 105 -7.88 -8.53 -0.37
N ALA A 106 -7.21 -8.75 0.77
CA ALA A 106 -6.00 -9.57 0.82
C ALA A 106 -6.26 -11.01 0.39
N GLY A 107 -7.33 -11.63 0.92
CA GLY A 107 -7.74 -12.99 0.54
C GLY A 107 -8.08 -13.12 -0.94
N VAL A 108 -8.90 -12.19 -1.47
CA VAL A 108 -9.26 -12.14 -2.89
C VAL A 108 -8.02 -11.94 -3.76
N SER A 109 -7.12 -11.03 -3.37
CA SER A 109 -5.88 -10.78 -4.10
C SER A 109 -4.97 -12.00 -4.17
N ILE A 110 -4.80 -12.73 -3.06
CA ILE A 110 -3.98 -13.95 -3.02
C ILE A 110 -4.59 -15.03 -3.92
N ALA A 111 -5.91 -15.25 -3.82
CA ALA A 111 -6.60 -16.25 -4.63
C ALA A 111 -6.57 -15.91 -6.13
N ALA A 112 -6.94 -14.67 -6.48
CA ALA A 112 -6.97 -14.21 -7.87
C ALA A 112 -5.57 -14.16 -8.49
N GLY A 113 -4.56 -13.64 -7.76
CA GLY A 113 -3.18 -13.59 -8.23
C GLY A 113 -2.60 -14.99 -8.48
N GLY A 114 -2.88 -15.95 -7.58
CA GLY A 114 -2.51 -17.35 -7.77
C GLY A 114 -3.16 -17.97 -9.00
N ALA A 115 -4.49 -17.85 -9.12
CA ALA A 115 -5.25 -18.41 -10.24
C ALA A 115 -4.83 -17.81 -11.59
N ILE A 116 -4.69 -16.48 -11.67
CA ILE A 116 -4.25 -15.80 -12.90
C ILE A 116 -2.85 -16.26 -13.28
N ARG A 117 -1.91 -16.29 -12.34
CA ARG A 117 -0.54 -16.79 -12.57
C ARG A 117 -0.56 -18.20 -13.16
N ASP A 118 -1.33 -19.10 -12.55
CA ASP A 118 -1.37 -20.51 -12.96
C ASP A 118 -2.00 -20.69 -14.33
N ILE A 119 -3.11 -20.00 -14.63
CA ILE A 119 -3.76 -20.03 -15.95
C ILE A 119 -2.80 -19.51 -17.02
N VAL A 120 -2.18 -18.35 -16.80
CA VAL A 120 -1.24 -17.75 -17.78
C VAL A 120 -0.02 -18.65 -17.97
N SER A 121 0.52 -19.24 -16.90
CA SER A 121 1.65 -20.18 -16.98
C SER A 121 1.27 -21.46 -17.73
N GLY A 122 0.05 -21.97 -17.55
CA GLY A 122 -0.48 -23.11 -18.30
C GLY A 122 -0.60 -22.81 -19.79
N LEU A 123 -1.17 -21.65 -20.15
CA LEU A 123 -1.28 -21.21 -21.54
C LEU A 123 0.10 -20.97 -22.19
N ALA A 124 1.06 -20.45 -21.43
CA ALA A 124 2.43 -20.23 -21.87
C ALA A 124 3.15 -21.55 -22.17
N THR A 125 3.05 -22.53 -21.28
CA THR A 125 3.72 -23.85 -21.45
C THR A 125 3.08 -24.71 -22.53
N GLN A 126 1.80 -24.51 -22.83
CA GLN A 126 1.10 -25.13 -23.97
C GLN A 126 1.45 -24.51 -25.33
N GLY A 127 2.28 -23.45 -25.37
CA GLY A 127 2.70 -22.78 -26.60
C GLY A 127 1.63 -21.88 -27.23
N ALA A 128 0.47 -21.71 -26.59
CA ALA A 128 -0.65 -20.92 -27.11
C ALA A 128 -0.36 -19.41 -27.17
N LEU A 129 0.60 -18.93 -26.36
CA LEU A 129 1.04 -17.52 -26.32
C LEU A 129 2.21 -17.21 -27.27
N GLY A 130 2.67 -18.19 -28.05
CA GLY A 130 3.83 -18.08 -28.95
C GLY A 130 5.16 -18.44 -28.28
N SER A 131 6.14 -18.84 -29.10
CA SER A 131 7.45 -19.33 -28.64
C SER A 131 8.29 -18.28 -27.89
N ALA A 132 8.00 -16.99 -28.05
CA ALA A 132 8.67 -15.92 -27.32
C ALA A 132 8.23 -15.80 -25.85
N LEU A 133 7.05 -16.35 -25.49
CA LEU A 133 6.46 -16.26 -24.16
C LEU A 133 6.35 -17.62 -23.46
N SER A 134 6.93 -18.68 -24.02
CA SER A 134 6.84 -20.06 -23.51
C SER A 134 7.76 -20.32 -22.32
N SER A 135 7.63 -19.52 -21.25
CA SER A 135 8.34 -19.68 -19.99
C SER A 135 7.35 -19.55 -18.81
N PRO A 136 7.53 -20.32 -17.72
CA PRO A 136 6.77 -20.11 -16.48
C PRO A 136 6.89 -18.69 -15.90
N ALA A 137 7.95 -17.95 -16.25
CA ALA A 137 8.15 -16.58 -15.81
C ALA A 137 7.10 -15.60 -16.36
N THR A 138 6.50 -15.90 -17.52
CA THR A 138 5.43 -15.11 -18.15
C THR A 138 4.22 -14.95 -17.22
N GLY A 139 3.86 -15.98 -16.45
CA GLY A 139 2.75 -15.91 -15.51
C GLY A 139 3.01 -14.93 -14.36
N TYR A 140 4.22 -14.91 -13.82
CA TYR A 140 4.61 -13.95 -12.78
C TYR A 140 4.67 -12.52 -13.32
N SER A 141 5.28 -12.34 -14.49
CA SER A 141 5.35 -11.03 -15.16
C SER A 141 3.95 -10.45 -15.43
N PHE A 142 2.99 -11.28 -15.84
CA PHE A 142 1.60 -10.83 -16.04
C PHE A 142 0.94 -10.34 -14.74
N VAL A 143 1.10 -11.08 -13.64
CA VAL A 143 0.57 -10.66 -12.33
C VAL A 143 1.22 -9.35 -11.87
N TYR A 144 2.53 -9.18 -12.02
CA TYR A 144 3.21 -7.94 -11.64
C TYR A 144 2.70 -6.72 -12.43
N HIS A 145 2.39 -6.87 -13.72
CA HIS A 145 1.80 -5.77 -14.50
C HIS A 145 0.36 -5.48 -14.05
N LEU A 146 -0.43 -6.51 -13.75
CA LEU A 146 -1.78 -6.34 -13.22
C LEU A 146 -1.75 -5.56 -11.89
N GLU A 147 -0.85 -5.93 -10.98
CA GLU A 147 -0.65 -5.25 -9.69
C GLU A 147 -0.20 -3.79 -9.90
N LEU A 148 0.70 -3.52 -10.85
CA LEU A 148 1.09 -2.17 -11.23
C LEU A 148 -0.11 -1.33 -11.69
N TYR A 149 -0.97 -1.89 -12.55
CA TYR A 149 -2.19 -1.20 -13.01
C TYR A 149 -3.19 -0.96 -11.87
N LEU A 150 -3.34 -1.91 -10.95
CA LEU A 150 -4.17 -1.73 -9.75
C LEU A 150 -3.62 -0.64 -8.82
N LEU A 151 -2.30 -0.48 -8.71
CA LEU A 151 -1.71 0.63 -7.98
C LEU A 151 -1.98 1.97 -8.66
N PHE A 152 -1.97 2.04 -9.99
CA PHE A 152 -2.42 3.24 -10.70
C PHE A 152 -3.90 3.55 -10.44
N ALA A 153 -4.78 2.53 -10.49
CA ALA A 153 -6.19 2.70 -10.14
C ALA A 153 -6.37 3.20 -8.70
N THR A 154 -5.58 2.66 -7.76
CA THR A 154 -5.55 3.09 -6.35
C THR A 154 -5.09 4.55 -6.24
N LEU A 155 -4.07 4.96 -6.98
CA LEU A 155 -3.59 6.34 -7.00
C LEU A 155 -4.66 7.31 -7.53
N ILE A 156 -5.38 6.93 -8.59
CA ILE A 156 -6.50 7.69 -9.14
C ILE A 156 -7.60 7.85 -8.09
N ALA A 157 -7.93 6.78 -7.35
CA ALA A 157 -8.94 6.82 -6.30
C ALA A 157 -8.53 7.70 -5.10
N ILE A 158 -7.25 7.72 -4.72
CA ILE A 158 -6.73 8.56 -3.62
C ILE A 158 -6.66 10.04 -4.02
N GLY A 159 -6.44 10.35 -5.31
CA GLY A 159 -6.25 11.72 -5.81
C GLY A 159 -7.29 12.74 -5.30
N PRO A 160 -8.61 12.47 -5.45
CA PRO A 160 -9.67 13.32 -4.90
C PRO A 160 -9.60 13.49 -3.38
N LEU A 161 -9.29 12.42 -2.63
CA LEU A 161 -9.22 12.45 -1.17
C LEU A 161 -8.11 13.38 -0.66
N VAL A 162 -6.96 13.37 -1.34
CA VAL A 162 -5.85 14.30 -1.03
C VAL A 162 -6.23 15.75 -1.33
N ARG A 163 -7.00 15.99 -2.40
CA ARG A 163 -7.46 17.33 -2.78
C ARG A 163 -8.47 17.88 -1.76
N THR A 164 -9.47 17.10 -1.38
CA THR A 164 -10.49 17.50 -0.40
C THR A 164 -9.87 17.77 0.97
N ALA A 165 -8.94 16.94 1.42
CA ALA A 165 -8.22 17.14 2.68
C ALA A 165 -7.37 18.43 2.72
N ARG A 166 -6.97 18.96 1.56
CA ARG A 166 -6.27 20.25 1.46
C ARG A 166 -7.21 21.45 1.56
N GLN A 167 -8.49 21.26 1.30
CA GLN A 167 -9.52 22.30 1.26
C GLN A 167 -10.33 22.40 2.56
N ALA A 168 -10.26 21.37 3.43
CA ALA A 168 -10.87 21.43 4.76
C ALA A 168 -10.24 22.60 5.56
N PRO A 169 -11.04 23.51 6.14
CA PRO A 169 -10.53 24.56 7.02
C PRO A 169 -9.75 23.91 8.15
N ARG A 170 -8.49 24.32 8.34
CA ARG A 170 -7.77 24.04 9.57
C ARG A 170 -8.48 24.82 10.67
N THR A 171 -9.42 24.21 11.37
CA THR A 171 -9.95 24.80 12.59
C THR A 171 -8.74 25.00 13.51
N PRO A 172 -8.36 26.24 13.88
CA PRO A 172 -7.32 26.44 14.87
C PRO A 172 -7.76 25.73 16.17
N PRO A 173 -6.85 25.24 17.01
CA PRO A 173 -7.22 24.69 18.30
C PRO A 173 -7.89 25.80 19.13
N THR A 174 -9.21 25.86 19.07
CA THR A 174 -10.04 26.69 19.94
C THR A 174 -10.09 25.99 21.28
N GLY A 175 -9.20 26.42 22.17
CA GLY A 175 -9.15 25.93 23.54
C GLY A 175 -7.88 26.36 24.22
N LYS A 176 -7.77 27.65 24.55
CA LYS A 176 -6.98 28.03 25.72
C LYS A 176 -7.50 27.17 26.87
N PHE A 177 -6.61 26.39 27.47
CA PHE A 177 -6.85 25.62 28.68
C PHE A 177 -7.63 26.51 29.66
N GLY A 178 -8.89 26.16 29.90
CA GLY A 178 -9.81 26.92 30.74
C GLY A 178 -9.42 26.78 32.20
N LEU A 179 -8.48 27.61 32.66
CA LEU A 179 -8.26 27.86 34.09
C LEU A 179 -9.32 28.80 34.69
N ALA A 180 -10.42 29.05 33.96
CA ALA A 180 -11.52 29.91 34.37
C ALA A 180 -12.74 29.14 34.94
N GLU A 181 -12.66 27.81 35.07
CA GLU A 181 -13.69 26.97 35.70
C GLU A 181 -13.32 26.53 37.13
N LEU A 182 -12.44 27.25 37.83
CA LEU A 182 -12.25 27.06 39.27
C LEU A 182 -13.27 27.95 40.02
N PRO A 183 -14.30 27.37 40.67
CA PRO A 183 -15.12 28.12 41.61
C PRO A 183 -14.25 28.56 42.80
N SER A 184 -14.39 29.83 43.20
CA SER A 184 -13.86 30.38 44.45
C SER A 184 -14.58 29.82 45.67
#